data_AF-A0A853GY63-F1
#
_entry.id   AF-A0A853GY63-F1
#
_cell.length_a   1.000
_cell.length_b   1.000
_cell.length_c   1.000
_cell.angle_alpha   90.00
_cell.angle_beta   90.00
_cell.angle_gamma   90.00
#
_symmetry.space_group_name_H-M   'P 1'
#
loop_
_entity.id
_entity.type
_entity.pdbx_description
1 polymer ?
#
loop_
_entity_poly.entity_id
_entity_poly.type
_entity_poly.pdbx_seq_one_letter_code
_entity_poly.pdbx_strand_id
1 'polypeptide(L)'
;MGLLDSITSAMGGSDTQGSTQAGLLPALMELVNNYPGGLQGLMQKFQEAGLGGVAASWVSNGPNEAVTPGQLQSVLDDDMVSQLAQRSGQDNDTVLSTLSGLLPSLVDQATPEGEASLQSAQGGSLLGSLTGMLGKL
;
A
#
# COMPACT_ATOMS: atom_id res chain seq x y z
N MET A 1 -13.55 -7.05 42.86
CA MET A 1 -12.56 -7.71 41.99
C MET A 1 -13.18 -7.95 40.62
N GLY A 2 -12.54 -7.46 39.55
CA GLY A 2 -12.49 -8.26 38.31
C GLY A 2 -13.38 -7.88 37.12
N LEU A 3 -13.49 -6.60 36.75
CA LEU A 3 -13.89 -6.24 35.37
C LEU A 3 -12.96 -5.17 34.78
N LEU A 4 -12.59 -4.16 35.56
CA LEU A 4 -11.51 -3.21 35.22
C LEU A 4 -10.13 -3.89 35.13
N ASP A 5 -9.93 -4.94 35.93
CA ASP A 5 -8.71 -5.74 35.92
C ASP A 5 -8.61 -6.61 34.66
N SER A 6 -9.73 -7.10 34.12
CA SER A 6 -9.75 -7.92 32.90
C SER A 6 -9.49 -7.10 31.64
N ILE A 7 -9.86 -5.81 31.62
CA ILE A 7 -9.58 -4.93 30.48
C ILE A 7 -8.17 -4.33 30.55
N THR A 8 -7.65 -4.12 31.77
CA THR A 8 -6.26 -3.71 32.00
C THR A 8 -5.30 -4.88 31.75
N SER A 9 -5.69 -6.11 32.08
CA SER A 9 -4.91 -7.33 31.81
C SER A 9 -4.94 -7.73 30.33
N ALA A 10 -6.05 -7.48 29.62
CA ALA A 10 -6.09 -7.63 28.16
C ALA A 10 -5.28 -6.57 27.40
N MET A 11 -4.84 -5.51 28.09
CA MET A 11 -4.03 -4.43 27.52
C MET A 11 -2.63 -4.34 28.14
N GLY A 12 -2.33 -5.17 29.13
CA GLY A 12 -1.06 -5.18 29.88
C GLY A 12 -0.29 -6.50 29.82
N GLY A 13 -0.75 -7.49 29.06
CA GLY A 13 -0.09 -8.79 28.88
C GLY A 13 0.59 -8.93 27.52
N SER A 14 1.84 -8.50 27.44
CA SER A 14 2.93 -9.21 26.75
C SER A 14 2.63 -9.97 25.44
N ASP A 15 2.09 -9.29 24.43
CA ASP A 15 2.19 -9.69 23.00
C ASP A 15 2.46 -8.45 22.14
N THR A 16 3.44 -7.64 22.56
CA THR A 16 3.84 -6.37 21.94
C THR A 16 4.70 -6.54 20.67
N GLN A 17 4.47 -7.60 19.90
CA GLN A 17 5.14 -7.80 18.60
C GLN A 17 4.18 -8.29 17.49
N GLY A 18 2.91 -8.57 17.82
CA GLY A 18 1.87 -8.91 16.84
C GLY A 18 0.78 -7.84 16.67
N SER A 19 0.64 -6.92 17.62
CA SER A 19 -0.44 -5.91 17.65
C SER A 19 -0.08 -4.61 16.93
N THR A 20 1.20 -4.24 16.86
CA THR A 20 1.66 -3.08 16.09
C THR A 20 1.51 -3.27 14.58
N GLN A 21 1.70 -4.49 14.10
CA GLN A 21 1.53 -4.86 12.69
C GLN A 21 0.07 -5.16 12.34
N ALA A 22 -0.70 -5.73 13.27
CA ALA A 22 -2.11 -6.07 13.04
C ALA A 22 -3.04 -4.85 12.90
N GLY A 23 -2.70 -3.70 13.49
CA GLY A 23 -3.47 -2.46 13.32
C GLY A 23 -3.10 -1.68 12.06
N LEU A 24 -1.86 -1.78 11.60
CA LEU A 24 -1.38 -1.05 10.41
C LEU A 24 -1.90 -1.66 9.11
N LEU A 25 -1.98 -2.98 9.01
CA LEU A 25 -2.45 -3.65 7.80
C LEU A 25 -3.89 -3.25 7.39
N PRO A 26 -4.91 -3.27 8.28
CA PRO A 26 -6.24 -2.79 7.93
C PRO A 26 -6.27 -1.28 7.65
N ALA A 27 -5.46 -0.48 8.36
CA ALA A 27 -5.34 0.94 8.11
C ALA A 27 -4.79 1.24 6.71
N LEU A 28 -3.77 0.49 6.29
CA LEU A 28 -3.18 0.53 4.96
C LEU A 28 -4.16 0.08 3.88
N MET A 29 -4.87 -1.02 4.10
CA MET A 29 -5.88 -1.48 3.15
C MET A 29 -6.96 -0.42 2.94
N GLU A 30 -7.47 0.19 4.00
CA GLU A 30 -8.46 1.25 3.85
C GLU A 30 -7.88 2.53 3.22
N LEU A 31 -6.63 2.88 3.53
CA LEU A 31 -5.95 4.02 2.90
C LEU A 31 -5.83 3.80 1.39
N VAL A 32 -5.34 2.63 0.98
CA VAL A 32 -5.23 2.27 -0.44
C VAL A 32 -6.60 2.21 -1.10
N ASN A 33 -7.63 1.67 -0.44
CA ASN A 33 -8.99 1.65 -0.99
C ASN A 33 -9.62 3.05 -1.13
N ASN A 34 -9.30 3.99 -0.22
CA ASN A 34 -9.75 5.37 -0.29
C ASN A 34 -8.86 6.25 -1.18
N TYR A 35 -7.67 5.78 -1.55
CA TYR A 35 -6.76 6.56 -2.37
C TYR A 35 -7.28 6.67 -3.81
N PRO A 36 -7.28 7.87 -4.42
CA PRO A 36 -7.69 8.03 -5.80
C PRO A 36 -6.78 7.21 -6.73
N GLY A 37 -7.35 6.21 -7.41
CA GLY A 37 -6.59 5.28 -8.25
C GLY A 37 -5.95 4.12 -7.48
N GLY A 38 -6.24 3.96 -6.20
CA GLY A 38 -5.78 2.85 -5.36
C GLY A 38 -4.26 2.70 -5.34
N LEU A 39 -3.78 1.46 -5.46
CA LEU A 39 -2.35 1.15 -5.55
C LEU A 39 -1.68 1.81 -6.76
N GLN A 40 -2.40 1.97 -7.89
CA GLN A 40 -1.88 2.63 -9.08
C GLN A 40 -1.63 4.13 -8.85
N GLY A 41 -2.55 4.80 -8.14
CA GLY A 41 -2.38 6.19 -7.75
C GLY A 41 -1.21 6.37 -6.77
N LEU A 42 -1.05 5.43 -5.84
CA LEU A 42 0.08 5.42 -4.92
C LEU A 42 1.41 5.31 -5.69
N MET A 43 1.47 4.38 -6.64
CA MET A 43 2.63 4.19 -7.53
C MET A 43 2.95 5.44 -8.36
N GLN A 44 1.93 6.13 -8.87
CA GLN A 44 2.12 7.43 -9.54
C GLN A 44 2.75 8.44 -8.60
N LYS A 45 2.31 8.49 -7.34
CA LYS A 45 2.91 9.38 -6.34
C LYS A 45 4.37 9.05 -6.01
N PHE A 46 4.71 7.78 -5.93
CA PHE A 46 6.12 7.37 -5.83
C PHE A 46 6.92 7.85 -7.05
N GLN A 47 6.34 7.77 -8.25
CA GLN A 47 6.96 8.27 -9.47
C GLN A 47 7.15 9.80 -9.46
N GLU A 48 6.14 10.56 -9.01
CA GLU A 48 6.20 12.01 -8.85
C GLU A 48 7.26 12.46 -7.84
N ALA A 49 7.46 11.69 -6.77
CA ALA A 49 8.51 11.92 -5.77
C ALA A 49 9.92 11.53 -6.25
N GLY A 50 10.08 11.03 -7.49
CA GLY A 50 11.36 10.56 -8.02
C GLY A 50 11.76 9.16 -7.54
N LEU A 51 10.86 8.46 -6.84
CA LEU A 51 11.04 7.09 -6.34
C LEU A 51 10.36 6.04 -7.24
N GLY A 52 10.03 6.41 -8.48
CA GLY A 52 9.37 5.51 -9.43
C GLY A 52 10.17 4.24 -9.74
N GLY A 53 11.51 4.30 -9.70
CA GLY A 53 12.36 3.11 -9.87
C GLY A 53 12.23 2.12 -8.71
N VAL A 54 12.23 2.64 -7.47
CA VAL A 54 12.02 1.85 -6.25
C VAL A 54 10.63 1.21 -6.28
N ALA A 55 9.60 1.98 -6.58
CA ALA A 55 8.24 1.48 -6.66
C ALA A 55 8.06 0.44 -7.78
N ALA A 56 8.66 0.68 -8.96
CA ALA A 56 8.66 -0.28 -10.07
C ALA A 56 9.37 -1.59 -9.71
N SER A 57 10.40 -1.56 -8.85
CA SER A 57 11.06 -2.77 -8.37
C SER A 57 10.10 -3.67 -7.58
N TRP A 58 9.16 -3.08 -6.83
CA TRP A 58 8.18 -3.81 -6.02
C TRP A 58 7.06 -4.44 -6.84
N VAL A 59 6.77 -3.87 -8.00
CA VAL A 59 5.78 -4.41 -8.94
C VAL A 59 6.43 -5.43 -9.88
N SER A 60 7.75 -5.39 -10.04
CA SER A 60 8.48 -6.35 -10.85
C SER A 60 8.73 -7.63 -10.06
N ASN A 61 8.92 -8.76 -10.76
CA ASN A 61 9.32 -10.05 -10.14
C ASN A 61 10.80 -10.06 -9.70
N GLY A 62 11.41 -8.88 -9.49
CA GLY A 62 12.81 -8.70 -9.16
C GLY A 62 13.06 -8.54 -7.66
N PRO A 63 14.30 -8.27 -7.23
CA PRO A 63 14.57 -7.90 -5.84
C PRO A 63 13.92 -6.55 -5.51
N ASN A 64 13.06 -6.54 -4.49
CA ASN A 64 12.45 -5.31 -3.98
C ASN A 64 13.52 -4.36 -3.43
N GLU A 65 13.60 -3.16 -3.98
CA GLU A 65 14.50 -2.13 -3.48
C GLU A 65 14.00 -1.65 -2.11
N ALA A 66 14.92 -1.45 -1.16
CA ALA A 66 14.58 -0.93 0.14
C ALA A 66 14.20 0.56 0.02
N VAL A 67 13.18 0.97 0.77
CA VAL A 67 12.81 2.38 0.92
C VAL A 67 13.06 2.81 2.34
N THR A 68 13.39 4.08 2.54
CA THR A 68 13.63 4.66 3.86
C THR A 68 12.37 5.37 4.41
N PRO A 69 12.23 5.52 5.74
CA PRO A 69 11.14 6.26 6.36
C PRO A 69 10.97 7.69 5.80
N GLY A 70 12.08 8.41 5.59
CA GLY A 70 12.05 9.76 5.04
C GLY A 70 11.60 9.83 3.57
N GLN A 71 11.95 8.81 2.77
CA GLN A 71 11.45 8.68 1.40
C GLN A 71 9.94 8.40 1.39
N LEU A 72 9.45 7.55 2.29
CA LEU A 72 8.02 7.29 2.42
C LEU A 72 7.24 8.53 2.86
N GLN A 73 7.76 9.30 3.81
CA GLN A 73 7.13 10.55 4.25
C GLN A 73 7.02 11.56 3.10
N SER A 74 8.02 11.60 2.22
CA SER A 74 8.01 12.47 1.04
C SER A 74 6.96 12.09 -0.01
N VAL A 75 6.51 10.83 -0.01
CA VAL A 75 5.51 10.31 -0.97
C VAL A 75 4.10 10.38 -0.39
N LEU A 76 3.93 9.86 0.82
CA LEU A 76 2.63 9.74 1.49
C LEU A 76 2.15 11.07 2.07
N ASP A 77 3.03 12.09 2.14
CA ASP A 77 2.80 13.34 2.86
C ASP A 77 2.53 13.14 4.36
N ASP A 78 2.69 14.22 5.13
CA ASP A 78 2.51 14.18 6.59
C ASP A 78 1.06 13.86 7.01
N ASP A 79 0.09 14.20 6.17
CA ASP A 79 -1.33 13.98 6.43
C ASP A 79 -1.70 12.49 6.39
N MET A 80 -1.30 11.75 5.35
CA MET A 80 -1.62 10.31 5.27
C MET A 80 -0.86 9.52 6.35
N VAL A 81 0.38 9.91 6.64
CA VAL A 81 1.16 9.30 7.71
C VAL A 81 0.50 9.54 9.07
N SER A 82 0.03 10.77 9.32
CA SER A 82 -0.72 11.12 10.54
C SER A 82 -2.03 10.35 10.66
N GLN A 83 -2.76 10.14 9.57
CA GLN A 83 -3.97 9.31 9.58
C GLN A 83 -3.66 7.85 9.93
N LEU A 84 -2.60 7.27 9.35
CA LEU A 84 -2.16 5.91 9.67
C LEU A 84 -1.69 5.78 11.11
N ALA A 85 -0.94 6.76 11.61
CA ALA A 85 -0.51 6.87 13.01
C ALA A 85 -1.70 6.90 13.97
N GLN A 86 -2.67 7.78 13.73
CA GLN A 86 -3.89 7.86 14.52
C GLN A 86 -4.69 6.55 14.52
N ARG A 87 -4.78 5.89 13.37
CA ARG A 87 -5.57 4.67 13.21
C ARG A 87 -4.91 3.44 13.82
N SER A 88 -3.58 3.37 13.73
CA SER A 88 -2.77 2.30 14.33
C SER A 88 -2.48 2.53 15.82
N GLY A 89 -2.74 3.73 16.33
CA GLY A 89 -2.40 4.13 17.69
C GLY A 89 -0.90 4.26 17.91
N GLN A 90 -0.14 4.60 16.86
CA GLN A 90 1.32 4.71 16.87
C GLN A 90 1.76 6.12 16.47
N ASP A 91 3.02 6.44 16.74
CA ASP A 91 3.67 7.65 16.23
C ASP A 91 4.03 7.53 14.75
N ASN A 92 4.06 8.68 14.05
CA ASN A 92 4.41 8.78 12.63
C ASN A 92 5.73 8.08 12.28
N ASP A 93 6.77 8.24 13.11
CA ASP A 93 8.09 7.62 12.89
C ASP A 93 8.02 6.08 12.95
N THR A 94 7.28 5.53 13.92
CA THR A 94 7.05 4.08 14.07
C THR A 94 6.28 3.53 12.87
N VAL A 95 5.26 4.25 12.41
CA VAL A 95 4.49 3.87 11.21
C VAL A 95 5.40 3.85 9.99
N LEU A 96 6.15 4.93 9.74
CA LEU A 96 7.06 5.03 8.60
C LEU A 96 8.14 3.94 8.62
N SER A 97 8.74 3.68 9.79
CA SER A 97 9.71 2.60 9.97
C SER A 97 9.10 1.24 9.64
N THR A 98 7.89 0.97 10.11
CA THR A 98 7.20 -0.31 9.86
C THR A 98 6.81 -0.45 8.39
N LEU A 99 6.30 0.61 7.76
CA LEU A 99 5.97 0.65 6.34
C LEU A 99 7.21 0.43 5.46
N SER A 100 8.35 0.99 5.85
CA SER A 100 9.59 0.87 5.08
C SER A 100 10.03 -0.59 4.85
N GLY A 101 9.72 -1.47 5.80
CA GLY A 101 9.99 -2.91 5.68
C GLY A 101 8.83 -3.72 5.08
N LEU A 102 7.57 -3.32 5.31
CA LEU A 102 6.41 -4.12 4.90
C LEU A 102 5.83 -3.75 3.54
N LEU A 103 5.83 -2.46 3.22
CA LEU A 103 5.20 -1.93 2.00
C LEU A 103 5.79 -2.57 0.72
N PRO A 104 7.13 -2.74 0.57
CA PRO A 104 7.69 -3.40 -0.60
C PRO A 104 7.14 -4.80 -0.83
N SER A 105 7.12 -5.63 0.24
CA SER A 105 6.59 -7.00 0.18
C SER A 105 5.07 -7.05 0.00
N LEU A 106 4.34 -6.06 0.54
CA LEU A 106 2.90 -5.98 0.38
C LEU A 106 2.51 -5.65 -1.06
N VAL A 107 3.21 -4.71 -1.69
CA VAL A 107 3.01 -4.34 -3.10
C VAL A 107 3.33 -5.52 -4.00
N ASP A 108 4.47 -6.18 -3.78
CA ASP A 108 4.88 -7.41 -4.51
C ASP A 108 3.80 -8.49 -4.44
N GLN A 109 3.30 -8.82 -3.24
CA GLN A 109 2.21 -9.78 -3.08
C GLN A 109 0.88 -9.34 -3.68
N ALA A 110 0.61 -8.03 -3.70
CA ALA A 110 -0.59 -7.46 -4.30
C ALA A 110 -0.49 -7.30 -5.84
N THR A 111 0.70 -7.47 -6.42
CA THR A 111 0.94 -7.45 -7.88
C THR A 111 1.46 -8.78 -8.40
N PRO A 112 0.68 -9.88 -8.24
CA PRO A 112 1.11 -11.24 -8.62
C PRO A 112 1.37 -11.41 -10.13
N GLU A 113 0.87 -10.53 -10.99
CA GLU A 113 1.10 -10.59 -12.43
C GLU A 113 2.32 -9.78 -12.89
N GLY A 114 3.07 -9.13 -12.00
CA GLY A 114 4.20 -8.29 -12.38
C GLY A 114 3.82 -6.98 -13.09
N GLU A 115 2.51 -6.75 -13.21
CA GLU A 115 1.90 -5.53 -13.71
C GLU A 115 0.84 -5.13 -12.67
N ALA A 116 0.98 -3.93 -12.09
CA ALA A 116 -0.16 -3.25 -11.46
C ALA A 116 -1.18 -3.01 -12.56
N SER A 117 -2.04 -4.00 -12.78
CA SER A 117 -2.91 -4.21 -13.94
C SER A 117 -3.15 -2.95 -14.77
N LEU A 118 -2.22 -2.63 -15.68
CA LEU A 118 -2.44 -1.74 -16.82
C LEU A 118 -3.47 -2.36 -17.79
N GLN A 119 -3.88 -3.60 -17.53
CA GLN A 119 -4.70 -4.41 -18.40
C GLN A 119 -6.22 -4.18 -18.30
N SER A 120 -6.72 -3.32 -17.40
CA SER A 120 -8.13 -2.86 -17.47
C SER A 120 -8.30 -1.56 -18.27
N ALA A 121 -7.21 -0.90 -18.65
CA ALA A 121 -7.20 0.19 -19.62
C ALA A 121 -6.75 -0.27 -21.02
N GLN A 122 -7.14 -1.48 -21.44
CA GLN A 122 -7.26 -1.79 -22.86
C GLN A 122 -8.46 -1.05 -23.46
N GLY A 123 -8.37 0.29 -23.49
CA GLY A 123 -9.15 1.16 -24.35
C GLY A 123 -8.76 1.02 -25.82
N GLY A 124 -8.69 -0.22 -26.35
CA GLY A 124 -8.22 -0.49 -27.71
C GLY A 124 -8.92 -1.64 -28.44
N SER A 125 -9.49 -2.62 -27.73
CA SER A 125 -10.01 -3.83 -28.40
C SER A 125 -11.46 -3.74 -28.89
N LEU A 126 -12.22 -2.72 -28.51
CA LEU A 126 -13.55 -2.46 -29.08
C LEU A 126 -13.44 -1.87 -30.49
N LEU A 127 -12.47 -0.99 -30.74
CA LEU A 127 -12.26 -0.41 -32.07
C LEU A 127 -11.74 -1.46 -33.07
N GLY A 128 -10.88 -2.38 -32.63
CA GLY A 128 -10.43 -3.51 -33.45
C GLY A 128 -11.55 -4.51 -33.78
N SER A 129 -12.49 -4.71 -32.86
CA SER A 129 -13.64 -5.62 -33.05
C SER A 129 -14.68 -5.06 -34.03
N LEU A 130 -14.83 -3.74 -34.10
CA LEU A 130 -15.75 -3.06 -35.03
C LEU A 130 -15.18 -3.01 -36.45
N THR A 131 -13.86 -2.84 -36.60
CA THR A 131 -13.17 -2.90 -37.91
C THR A 131 -13.19 -4.31 -38.51
N GLY A 132 -13.10 -5.36 -37.68
CA GLY A 132 -13.19 -6.74 -38.12
C GLY A 132 -14.58 -7.15 -38.66
N MET A 133 -15.66 -6.49 -38.19
CA MET A 133 -17.02 -6.80 -38.65
C MET A 133 -17.39 -6.08 -39.95
N LEU A 134 -16.70 -4.99 -40.29
CA LEU A 134 -16.93 -4.23 -41.53
C LEU A 134 -16.14 -4.78 -42.74
N GLY A 135 -15.12 -5.63 -42.49
CA GLY A 135 -14.31 -6.27 -43.54
C GLY A 135 -14.83 -7.65 -44.01
N LYS A 136 -15.98 -8.12 -43.52
CA LYS A 136 -16.57 -9.43 -43.85
C LYS A 136 -17.96 -9.34 -44.51
N LEU A 137 -18.20 -8.25 -45.24
CA LEU A 137 -19.24 -8.14 -46.27
C LEU A 137 -18.56 -8.31 -47.64
#